data_AF-A0A373LVA0-F1
#
_entry.id   AF-A0A373LVA0-F1
#
_cell.length_a   1.000
_cell.length_b   1.000
_cell.length_c   1.000
_cell.angle_alpha   90.00
_cell.angle_beta   90.00
_cell.angle_gamma   90.00
#
_symmetry.space_group_name_H-M   'P 1'
#
loop_
_entity.id
_entity.type
_entity.pdbx_description
1 polymer ?
#
loop_
_entity_poly.entity_id
_entity_poly.type
_entity_poly.pdbx_seq_one_letter_code
_entity_poly.pdbx_strand_id
1 'polypeptide(L)'
;MARRCSVERANKQIGGFASAKKNMVIQYEGRERSTKHLLELIHDDVLTKGVAEEEIEQLDIYVKPEEQAVYYVVNQKIEGQIAF
;
A
#
# COMPACT_ATOMS: atom_id res chain seq x y z
N MET A 1 22.54 6.43 29.93
CA MET A 1 21.30 7.23 29.72
C MET A 1 21.28 8.03 28.39
N ALA A 2 22.21 7.82 27.43
CA ALA A 2 22.24 8.61 26.19
C ALA A 2 21.40 8.04 25.02
N ARG A 3 20.91 6.80 25.11
CA ARG A 3 20.23 6.12 23.99
C ARG A 3 18.74 6.47 23.82
N ARG A 4 18.07 7.00 24.86
CA ARG A 4 16.64 7.37 24.78
C ARG A 4 16.41 8.74 24.13
N CYS A 5 17.36 9.67 24.27
CA CYS A 5 17.22 11.05 23.78
C CYS A 5 17.36 11.17 22.24
N SER A 6 18.00 10.21 21.59
CA SER A 6 18.19 10.22 20.13
C SER A 6 16.95 9.73 19.36
N VAL A 7 16.23 8.75 19.92
CA VAL A 7 14.99 8.22 19.33
C VAL A 7 13.86 9.25 19.43
N GLU A 8 13.78 9.96 20.57
CA GLU A 8 12.81 11.05 20.76
C GLU A 8 13.05 12.24 19.81
N ARG A 9 14.32 12.55 19.47
CA ARG A 9 14.66 13.59 18.48
C ARG A 9 14.38 13.17 17.04
N ALA A 10 14.61 11.91 16.69
CA ALA A 10 14.26 11.37 15.38
C ALA A 10 12.73 11.40 15.16
N ASN A 11 11.95 11.00 16.16
CA ASN A 11 10.49 11.09 16.12
C ASN A 11 9.98 12.53 16.09
N LYS A 12 10.70 13.48 16.70
CA LYS A 12 10.37 14.92 16.71
C LYS A 12 10.60 15.62 15.37
N GLN A 13 11.38 15.02 14.46
CA GLN A 13 11.58 15.52 13.09
C GLN A 13 10.62 14.94 12.05
N ILE A 14 9.81 13.95 12.43
CA ILE A 14 8.69 13.48 11.61
C ILE A 14 7.58 14.52 11.75
N GLY A 15 7.63 15.56 10.91
CA GLY A 15 6.67 16.67 10.92
C GLY A 15 5.23 16.15 10.85
N GLY A 16 4.26 16.98 11.29
CA GLY A 16 2.86 16.56 11.47
C GLY A 16 2.22 15.85 10.26
N PHE A 17 2.70 16.13 9.04
CA PHE A 17 2.30 15.41 7.85
C PHE A 17 2.68 13.92 7.87
N ALA A 18 3.91 13.57 8.26
CA ALA A 18 4.39 12.20 8.25
C ALA A 18 3.77 11.35 9.39
N SER A 19 3.32 11.95 10.49
CA SER A 19 2.58 11.25 11.55
C SER A 19 1.04 11.29 11.41
N ALA A 20 0.49 12.16 10.56
CA ALA A 20 -0.96 12.24 10.35
C ALA A 20 -1.56 10.91 9.87
N LYS A 21 -2.78 10.59 10.29
CA LYS A 21 -3.57 9.52 9.65
C LYS A 21 -3.98 10.02 8.27
N LYS A 22 -3.54 9.35 7.21
CA LYS A 22 -3.94 9.66 5.84
C LYS A 22 -5.11 8.78 5.45
N ASN A 23 -6.09 9.38 4.80
CA ASN A 23 -7.16 8.66 4.12
C ASN A 23 -7.07 9.00 2.63
N MET A 24 -7.05 7.96 1.80
CA MET A 24 -6.96 8.09 0.35
C MET A 24 -8.06 7.27 -0.29
N VAL A 25 -8.77 7.91 -1.20
CA VAL A 25 -9.86 7.33 -1.98
C VAL A 25 -9.64 7.69 -3.44
N ILE A 26 -9.96 6.74 -4.32
CA ILE A 26 -9.89 6.89 -5.76
C ILE A 26 -11.33 6.88 -6.25
N GLN A 27 -11.73 7.95 -6.93
CA GLN A 27 -13.07 8.10 -7.48
C GLN A 27 -12.99 8.14 -9.00
N TYR A 28 -13.79 7.32 -9.66
CA TYR A 28 -13.88 7.25 -11.11
C TYR A 28 -15.29 6.86 -11.55
N GLU A 29 -15.85 7.58 -12.53
CA GLU A 29 -17.21 7.34 -13.07
C GLU A 29 -18.31 7.17 -11.99
N GLY A 30 -18.23 7.95 -10.90
CA GLY A 30 -19.20 7.87 -9.80
C GLY A 30 -19.02 6.65 -8.87
N ARG A 31 -17.98 5.83 -9.09
CA ARG A 31 -17.53 4.80 -8.15
C ARG A 31 -16.46 5.35 -7.23
N GLU A 32 -16.42 4.84 -6.01
CA GLU A 32 -15.39 5.17 -5.02
C GLU A 32 -14.73 3.88 -4.52
N ARG A 33 -13.40 3.88 -4.48
CA ARG A 33 -12.59 2.84 -3.85
C ARG A 33 -11.61 3.43 -2.88
N SER A 34 -11.56 2.88 -1.67
CA SER A 34 -10.53 3.25 -0.71
C SER A 34 -9.23 2.52 -1.03
N THR A 35 -8.09 3.23 -0.92
CA THR A 35 -6.77 2.61 -1.16
C THR A 35 -6.50 1.47 -0.16
N LYS A 36 -7.02 1.57 1.07
CA LYS A 36 -6.90 0.51 2.09
C LYS A 36 -7.57 -0.78 1.63
N HIS A 37 -8.79 -0.67 1.11
CA HIS A 37 -9.52 -1.84 0.62
C HIS A 37 -8.83 -2.46 -0.60
N LEU A 38 -8.28 -1.66 -1.51
CA LEU A 38 -7.50 -2.18 -2.64
C LEU A 38 -6.25 -2.94 -2.17
N LEU A 39 -5.55 -2.43 -1.15
CA LEU A 39 -4.39 -3.10 -0.57
C LEU A 39 -4.74 -4.44 0.07
N GLU A 40 -5.87 -4.51 0.80
CA GLU A 40 -6.39 -5.76 1.37
C GLU A 40 -6.68 -6.79 0.27
N LEU A 41 -7.35 -6.40 -0.80
CA LEU A 41 -7.65 -7.29 -1.93
C LEU A 41 -6.38 -7.80 -2.63
N ILE A 42 -5.38 -6.93 -2.81
CA ILE A 42 -4.09 -7.33 -3.39
C ILE A 42 -3.38 -8.31 -2.46
N HIS A 43 -3.37 -8.04 -1.15
CA HIS A 43 -2.75 -8.90 -0.15
C HIS A 43 -3.38 -10.30 -0.17
N ASP A 44 -4.71 -10.39 -0.13
CA ASP A 44 -5.44 -11.65 -0.23
C ASP A 44 -5.15 -12.41 -1.54
N ASP A 45 -5.09 -11.72 -2.68
CA ASP A 45 -4.78 -12.32 -3.98
C ASP A 45 -3.33 -12.86 -4.03
N VAL A 46 -2.38 -12.11 -3.45
CA VAL A 46 -0.96 -12.52 -3.36
C VAL A 46 -0.78 -13.75 -2.47
N LEU A 47 -1.46 -13.79 -1.31
CA LEU A 47 -1.46 -14.97 -0.43
C LEU A 47 -2.11 -16.17 -1.12
N THR A 48 -3.20 -15.97 -1.85
CA THR A 48 -3.87 -17.03 -2.62
C THR A 48 -2.98 -17.60 -3.73
N LYS A 49 -2.08 -16.79 -4.28
CA LYS A 49 -1.04 -17.22 -5.23
C LYS A 49 0.13 -17.98 -4.59
N GLY A 50 0.12 -18.14 -3.26
CA GLY A 50 1.12 -18.92 -2.52
C GLY A 50 2.39 -18.16 -2.17
N VAL A 51 2.37 -16.83 -2.26
CA VAL A 51 3.47 -15.98 -1.78
C VAL A 51 3.29 -15.78 -0.28
N ALA A 52 4.32 -16.11 0.50
CA ALA A 52 4.29 -15.84 1.93
C ALA A 52 4.39 -14.32 2.18
N GLU A 53 3.69 -13.82 3.21
CA GLU A 53 3.73 -12.40 3.57
C GLU A 53 5.16 -11.90 3.84
N GLU A 54 6.00 -12.78 4.39
CA GLU A 54 7.42 -12.55 4.68
C GLU A 54 8.27 -12.35 3.41
N GLU A 55 7.82 -12.86 2.27
CA GLU A 55 8.52 -12.73 0.99
C GLU A 55 8.18 -11.41 0.29
N ILE A 56 7.17 -10.66 0.73
CA ILE A 56 6.75 -9.41 0.08
C ILE A 56 7.69 -8.27 0.53
N GLU A 57 8.76 -8.03 -0.23
CA GLU A 57 9.71 -6.94 0.06
C GLU A 57 9.33 -5.64 -0.64
N GLN A 58 8.81 -5.72 -1.86
CA GLN A 58 8.39 -4.57 -2.67
C GLN A 58 7.03 -4.84 -3.32
N LEU A 59 6.12 -3.86 -3.25
CA LEU A 59 4.81 -3.90 -3.89
C LEU A 59 4.59 -2.61 -4.68
N ASP A 60 4.57 -2.71 -6.00
CA ASP A 60 4.26 -1.60 -6.91
C ASP A 60 2.81 -1.75 -7.39
N ILE A 61 2.00 -0.69 -7.30
CA ILE A 61 0.57 -0.71 -7.63
C ILE A 61 0.25 0.36 -8.65
N TYR A 62 -0.42 -0.03 -9.73
CA TYR A 62 -0.87 0.83 -10.82
C TYR A 62 -2.38 0.75 -10.92
N VAL A 63 -3.05 1.84 -10.55
CA VAL A 63 -4.51 1.95 -10.66
C VAL A 63 -4.84 2.53 -12.02
N LYS A 64 -5.54 1.75 -12.85
CA LYS A 64 -5.97 2.16 -14.20
C LYS A 64 -7.50 2.06 -14.31
N PRO A 65 -8.21 3.04 -13.73
CA PRO A 65 -9.67 2.99 -13.62
C PRO A 65 -10.37 2.93 -14.99
N GLU A 66 -9.74 3.46 -16.04
CA GLU A 66 -10.28 3.45 -17.41
C GLU A 66 -10.36 2.04 -17.99
N GLU A 67 -9.51 1.12 -17.50
CA GLU A 67 -9.56 -0.32 -17.81
C GLU A 67 -10.34 -1.11 -16.76
N GLN A 68 -10.91 -0.42 -15.76
CA GLN A 68 -11.58 -1.01 -14.60
C GLN A 68 -10.69 -2.02 -13.86
N ALA A 69 -9.37 -1.77 -13.81
CA ALA A 69 -8.38 -2.66 -13.24
C ALA A 69 -7.34 -1.94 -12.37
N VAL A 70 -6.84 -2.68 -11.38
CA VAL A 70 -5.67 -2.31 -10.58
C VAL A 70 -4.63 -3.40 -10.78
N TYR A 71 -3.49 -3.03 -11.35
CA TYR A 71 -2.36 -3.91 -11.55
C TYR A 71 -1.39 -3.77 -10.38
N TYR A 72 -0.74 -4.87 -10.04
CA TYR A 72 0.29 -4.85 -9.02
C TYR A 72 1.46 -5.77 -9.38
N VAL A 73 2.63 -5.44 -8.88
CA VAL A 73 3.86 -6.23 -9.05
C VAL A 73 4.53 -6.41 -7.70
N VAL A 74 4.70 -7.67 -7.30
CA VAL A 74 5.42 -8.07 -6.09
C VAL A 74 6.86 -8.42 -6.46
N ASN A 75 7.81 -7.81 -5.77
CA ASN A 75 9.26 -8.03 -5.92
C ASN A 75 9.77 -7.95 -7.36
N GLN A 76 9.10 -7.16 -8.21
CA GLN A 76 9.39 -7.05 -9.65
C GLN A 76 9.35 -8.40 -10.41
N LYS A 77 8.69 -9.42 -9.85
CA LYS A 77 8.66 -10.80 -10.37
C LYS A 77 7.25 -11.33 -10.56
N ILE A 78 6.37 -11.08 -9.59
CA ILE A 78 5.03 -11.65 -9.58
C ILE A 78 4.06 -10.53 -9.92
N GLU A 79 3.43 -10.65 -11.07
CA GLU A 79 2.41 -9.70 -11.52
C GLU A 79 1.00 -10.22 -11.23
N GLY A 80 0.09 -9.28 -11.04
CA GLY A 80 -1.30 -9.57 -10.85
C GLY A 80 -2.18 -8.38 -11.16
N GLN A 81 -3.48 -8.67 -11.20
CA GLN A 81 -4.49 -7.66 -11.42
C GLN A 81 -5.72 -7.99 -10.59
N ILE A 82 -6.39 -6.96 -10.10
CA ILE A 82 -7.70 -7.04 -9.48
C ILE A 82 -8.65 -6.06 -10.17
N ALA A 83 -9.95 -6.26 -10.01
CA ALA A 83 -10.94 -5.31 -10.52
C ALA A 83 -10.93 -4.01 -9.72
N PHE A 84 -11.09 -2.88 -10.41
CA PHE A 84 -11.28 -1.56 -9.82
C PHE A 84 -12.71 -1.37 -9.29
#